data_AF-A0A654B1V5-F1
#
_entry.id   AF-A0A654B1V5-F1
#
_cell.length_a   1.000
_cell.length_b   1.000
_cell.length_c   1.000
_cell.angle_alpha   90.00
_cell.angle_beta   90.00
_cell.angle_gamma   90.00
#
_symmetry.space_group_name_H-M   'P 1'
#
loop_
_entity.id
_entity.type
_entity.pdbx_description
1 polymer ?
#
loop_
_entity_poly.entity_id
_entity_poly.type
_entity_poly.pdbx_seq_one_letter_code
_entity_poly.pdbx_strand_id
1 'polypeptide(L)'
;MGSSPVNSAEFVTTRFAPSPTGRLHLGHALSAIRAHDFARARGGRFLLRIEDIDMGRSRPEHVAGIVEDLRWLGLDWDDLSYQSARLASYQAALGGLNARGLLYPCFCTRAEIAASLSAPHEGEGAVYPGTCRRLAPAEVAARMGEAHCWRLDMAAALSVTGPLDWVDARAGRVRADPVAQGDVVLARKDAPASYHLAVTLDDAAQGVTDVVRGDDLFAATDVHRLLQALLGLPTPRYHHHPLMLGADGARLAKRTGAPSLAAMRERGEDGLAVAAGVRAMLAGDPRTAPRPERLPPRAILPRYQPCTASNPIRATGSCPPPAPLPCVQHWAMR
;
A
#
# COMPACT_ATOMS: atom_id res chain seq x y z
N MET A 1 15.60 35.45 17.26
CA MET A 1 16.53 34.38 16.85
C MET A 1 15.68 33.20 16.39
N GLY A 2 15.34 33.16 15.10
CA GLY A 2 14.58 32.07 14.53
C GLY A 2 15.52 30.91 14.26
N SER A 3 15.38 29.83 15.02
CA SER A 3 15.99 28.54 14.71
C SER A 3 15.47 28.09 13.35
N SER A 4 16.35 28.13 12.34
CA SER A 4 16.12 27.50 11.04
C SER A 4 15.72 26.04 11.26
N PRO A 5 14.72 25.50 10.54
CA PRO A 5 14.50 24.06 10.54
C PRO A 5 15.75 23.42 9.95
N VAL A 6 16.49 22.68 10.78
CA VAL A 6 17.49 21.74 10.30
C VAL A 6 16.74 20.80 9.37
N ASN A 7 17.06 20.87 8.09
CA ASN A 7 16.60 19.95 7.08
C ASN A 7 17.21 18.59 7.43
N SER A 8 16.58 17.85 8.34
CA SER A 8 16.95 16.47 8.62
C SER A 8 16.75 15.72 7.32
N ALA A 9 17.85 15.44 6.62
CA ALA A 9 17.84 14.48 5.54
C ALA A 9 17.22 13.20 6.10
N GLU A 10 15.95 12.96 5.78
CA GLU A 10 15.15 11.91 6.39
C GLU A 10 15.83 10.59 6.06
N PHE A 11 16.38 9.94 7.07
CA PHE A 11 17.23 8.76 6.90
C PHE A 11 16.41 7.65 6.22
N VAL A 12 16.81 7.26 4.99
CA VAL A 12 16.04 6.33 4.17
C VAL A 12 16.08 4.94 4.76
N THR A 13 14.92 4.32 4.95
CA THR A 13 14.80 2.91 5.33
C THR A 13 13.82 2.21 4.39
N THR A 14 14.32 1.21 3.66
CA THR A 14 13.53 0.34 2.79
C THR A 14 13.51 -1.09 3.35
N ARG A 15 12.66 -1.95 2.78
CA ARG A 15 12.64 -3.38 3.12
C ARG A 15 12.29 -4.25 1.93
N PHE A 16 12.89 -5.44 1.90
CA PHE A 16 12.37 -6.57 1.13
C PHE A 16 11.62 -7.51 2.08
N ALA A 17 10.34 -7.78 1.76
CA ALA A 17 9.43 -8.49 2.64
C ALA A 17 8.82 -9.74 1.97
N PRO A 18 9.60 -10.82 1.72
CA PRO A 18 9.11 -12.02 1.07
C PRO A 18 8.31 -12.92 2.03
N SER A 19 7.26 -13.56 1.52
CA SER A 19 6.60 -14.67 2.20
C SER A 19 7.33 -15.99 1.91
N PRO A 20 7.68 -16.81 2.93
CA PRO A 20 8.43 -18.05 2.75
C PRO A 20 7.52 -19.22 2.35
N THR A 21 6.73 -19.05 1.27
CA THR A 21 5.77 -20.05 0.77
C THR A 21 6.22 -20.71 -0.54
N GLY A 22 7.46 -20.46 -0.97
CA GLY A 22 8.05 -20.98 -2.19
C GLY A 22 9.44 -20.38 -2.43
N ARG A 23 10.08 -20.81 -3.52
CA ARG A 23 11.40 -20.30 -3.93
C ARG A 23 11.28 -18.93 -4.60
N LEU A 24 12.27 -18.06 -4.41
CA LEU A 24 12.34 -16.77 -5.10
C LEU A 24 12.62 -16.95 -6.59
N HIS A 25 12.29 -15.94 -7.38
CA HIS A 25 12.52 -15.88 -8.83
C HIS A 25 12.97 -14.47 -9.23
N LEU A 26 13.31 -14.23 -10.50
CA LEU A 26 13.83 -12.93 -10.96
C LEU A 26 12.92 -11.73 -10.66
N GLY A 27 11.59 -11.89 -10.71
CA GLY A 27 10.67 -10.84 -10.24
C GLY A 27 10.83 -10.45 -8.76
N HIS A 28 11.19 -11.39 -7.89
CA HIS A 28 11.52 -11.10 -6.48
C HIS A 28 12.89 -10.42 -6.37
N ALA A 29 13.88 -10.91 -7.13
CA ALA A 29 15.20 -10.29 -7.21
C ALA A 29 15.09 -8.82 -7.63
N LEU A 30 14.25 -8.50 -8.62
CA LEU A 30 13.95 -7.13 -9.04
C LEU A 30 13.52 -6.26 -7.86
N SER A 31 12.51 -6.70 -7.10
CA SER A 31 12.00 -5.96 -5.94
C SER A 31 13.07 -5.78 -4.85
N ALA A 32 13.82 -6.84 -4.55
CA ALA A 32 14.89 -6.82 -3.55
C ALA A 32 16.02 -5.86 -3.96
N ILE A 33 16.51 -5.97 -5.20
CA ILE A 33 17.58 -5.13 -5.77
C ILE A 33 17.14 -3.66 -5.77
N ARG A 34 15.91 -3.35 -6.21
CA ARG A 34 15.43 -1.96 -6.21
C ARG A 34 15.35 -1.38 -4.79
N ALA A 35 14.82 -2.13 -3.83
CA ALA A 35 14.73 -1.68 -2.45
C ALA A 35 16.13 -1.48 -1.83
N HIS A 36 17.04 -2.44 -2.05
CA HIS A 36 18.41 -2.41 -1.58
C HIS A 36 19.17 -1.21 -2.17
N ASP A 37 19.23 -1.10 -3.49
CA ASP A 37 19.98 -0.05 -4.17
C ASP A 37 19.41 1.34 -3.89
N PHE A 38 18.08 1.46 -3.72
CA PHE A 38 17.45 2.72 -3.34
C PHE A 38 17.95 3.23 -1.98
N ALA A 39 18.05 2.34 -1.00
CA ALA A 39 18.59 2.64 0.32
C ALA A 39 20.10 2.91 0.26
N ARG A 40 20.89 2.00 -0.35
CA ARG A 40 22.35 2.13 -0.40
C ARG A 40 22.81 3.39 -1.15
N ALA A 41 22.17 3.75 -2.25
CA ALA A 41 22.48 4.97 -3.00
C ALA A 41 22.23 6.27 -2.21
N ARG A 42 21.50 6.18 -1.08
CA ARG A 42 21.16 7.30 -0.19
C ARG A 42 21.79 7.18 1.19
N GLY A 43 22.70 6.24 1.39
CA GLY A 43 23.30 5.96 2.70
C GLY A 43 22.29 5.47 3.74
N GLY A 44 21.16 4.93 3.29
CA GLY A 44 20.07 4.44 4.12
C GLY A 44 20.18 2.96 4.51
N ARG A 45 19.15 2.47 5.19
CA ARG A 45 19.01 1.07 5.62
C ARG A 45 18.13 0.25 4.68
N PHE A 46 18.55 -0.99 4.44
CA PHE A 46 17.79 -2.02 3.76
C PHE A 46 17.50 -3.17 4.74
N LEU A 47 16.22 -3.43 5.00
CA LEU A 47 15.79 -4.45 5.95
C LEU A 47 15.28 -5.70 5.23
N LEU A 48 15.47 -6.87 5.84
CA LEU A 48 14.83 -8.11 5.44
C LEU A 48 13.72 -8.46 6.45
N ARG A 49 12.49 -8.63 5.96
CA ARG A 49 11.36 -9.07 6.79
C ARG A 49 10.73 -10.33 6.23
N ILE A 50 10.79 -11.42 6.99
CA ILE A 50 10.14 -12.67 6.60
C ILE A 50 8.65 -12.58 6.94
N GLU A 51 7.79 -12.61 5.92
CA GLU A 51 6.33 -12.54 6.07
C GLU A 51 5.72 -13.92 6.31
N ASP A 52 6.02 -14.50 7.48
CA ASP A 52 5.67 -15.85 7.92
C ASP A 52 4.40 -15.95 8.79
N ILE A 53 3.47 -14.98 8.68
CA ILE A 53 2.19 -14.99 9.41
C ILE A 53 1.30 -16.19 9.08
N ASP A 54 1.51 -16.82 7.93
CA ASP A 54 0.83 -18.06 7.55
C ASP A 54 1.68 -19.28 7.91
N MET A 55 1.56 -19.74 9.15
CA MET A 55 2.33 -20.88 9.66
C MET A 55 2.07 -22.18 8.89
N GLY A 56 0.87 -22.35 8.32
CA GLY A 56 0.52 -23.53 7.52
C GLY A 56 1.28 -23.60 6.20
N ARG A 57 1.66 -22.44 5.62
CA ARG A 57 2.38 -22.33 4.35
C ARG A 57 3.86 -21.94 4.49
N SER A 58 4.25 -21.39 5.63
CA SER A 58 5.64 -21.04 5.94
C SER A 58 6.48 -22.29 6.20
N ARG A 59 7.70 -22.33 5.64
CA ARG A 59 8.62 -23.45 5.77
C ARG A 59 10.04 -22.96 6.08
N PRO A 60 10.73 -23.50 7.10
CA PRO A 60 12.10 -23.08 7.45
C PRO A 60 13.09 -23.16 6.28
N GLU A 61 12.95 -24.16 5.40
CA GLU A 61 13.77 -24.32 4.21
C GLU A 61 13.57 -23.19 3.19
N HIS A 62 12.36 -22.61 3.10
CA HIS A 62 12.12 -21.45 2.25
C HIS A 62 12.73 -20.18 2.85
N VAL A 63 12.72 -20.03 4.18
CA VAL A 63 13.42 -18.94 4.86
C VAL A 63 14.93 -19.03 4.61
N ALA A 64 15.52 -20.21 4.79
CA ALA A 64 16.94 -20.44 4.51
C ALA A 64 17.28 -20.14 3.04
N GLY A 65 16.43 -20.60 2.11
CA GLY A 65 16.59 -20.33 0.68
C GLY A 65 16.53 -18.84 0.34
N ILE A 66 15.63 -18.06 0.96
CA ILE A 66 15.56 -16.59 0.78
C ILE A 66 16.88 -15.93 1.21
N VAL A 67 17.41 -16.30 2.37
CA VAL A 67 18.67 -15.75 2.91
C VAL A 67 19.84 -16.10 1.99
N GLU A 68 19.90 -17.33 1.51
CA GLU A 68 20.95 -17.79 0.60
C GLU A 68 20.86 -17.09 -0.77
N ASP A 69 19.66 -16.97 -1.33
CA ASP A 69 19.40 -16.30 -2.60
C ASP A 69 19.84 -14.82 -2.56
N LEU A 70 19.53 -14.09 -1.48
CA LEU A 70 19.92 -12.69 -1.33
C LEU A 70 21.44 -12.51 -1.19
N ARG A 71 22.10 -13.36 -0.40
CA ARG A 71 23.57 -13.37 -0.29
C ARG A 71 24.23 -13.68 -1.63
N TRP A 72 23.72 -14.67 -2.35
CA TRP A 72 24.21 -15.04 -3.68
C TRP A 72 24.08 -13.87 -4.68
N LEU A 73 23.02 -13.07 -4.58
CA LEU A 73 22.85 -11.83 -5.37
C LEU A 73 23.72 -10.64 -4.88
N GLY A 74 24.45 -10.79 -3.76
CA GLY A 74 25.24 -9.70 -3.16
C GLY A 74 24.39 -8.62 -2.47
N LEU A 75 23.26 -8.99 -1.88
CA LEU A 75 22.33 -8.07 -1.22
C LEU A 75 22.37 -8.27 0.31
N ASP A 76 23.21 -7.50 0.99
CA ASP A 76 23.27 -7.49 2.44
C ASP A 76 22.20 -6.58 3.06
N TRP A 77 21.61 -7.01 4.18
CA TRP A 77 20.59 -6.28 4.94
C TRP A 77 21.10 -5.86 6.32
N ASP A 78 20.55 -4.76 6.82
CA ASP A 78 20.95 -4.17 8.11
C ASP A 78 20.18 -4.75 9.30
N ASP A 79 19.05 -5.42 9.05
CA ASP A 79 18.27 -6.12 10.08
C ASP A 79 17.41 -7.22 9.47
N LEU A 80 17.15 -8.27 10.26
CA LEU A 80 16.29 -9.41 9.91
C LEU A 80 15.19 -9.56 10.95
N SER A 81 13.94 -9.59 10.48
CA SER A 81 12.75 -9.72 11.34
C SER A 81 11.77 -10.75 10.81
N TYR A 82 10.91 -11.25 11.70
CA TYR A 82 9.88 -12.25 11.40
C TYR A 82 8.52 -11.70 11.85
N GLN A 83 7.50 -11.82 11.02
CA GLN A 83 6.16 -11.38 11.39
C GLN A 83 5.53 -12.28 12.46
N SER A 84 5.89 -13.56 12.49
CA SER A 84 5.49 -14.51 13.53
C SER A 84 5.92 -14.09 14.94
N ALA A 85 6.98 -13.28 15.08
CA ALA A 85 7.41 -12.73 16.35
C ALA A 85 6.56 -11.54 16.83
N ARG A 86 5.63 -11.05 16.01
CA ARG A 86 4.91 -9.78 16.22
C ARG A 86 3.40 -9.93 16.40
N LEU A 87 2.91 -11.16 16.55
CA LEU A 87 1.48 -11.48 16.62
C LEU A 87 0.73 -10.71 17.72
N ALA A 88 1.36 -10.50 18.87
CA ALA A 88 0.76 -9.74 19.96
C ALA A 88 0.45 -8.27 19.56
N SER A 89 1.31 -7.65 18.76
CA SER A 89 1.07 -6.28 18.26
C SER A 89 -0.12 -6.21 17.30
N TYR A 90 -0.32 -7.25 16.49
CA TYR A 90 -1.45 -7.33 15.57
C TYR A 90 -2.76 -7.54 16.33
N GLN A 91 -2.75 -8.40 17.35
CA GLN A 91 -3.89 -8.61 18.24
C GLN A 91 -4.28 -7.34 18.98
N ALA A 92 -3.31 -6.58 19.49
CA ALA A 92 -3.56 -5.29 20.15
C ALA A 92 -4.21 -4.28 19.19
N ALA A 93 -3.69 -4.17 17.96
CA ALA A 93 -4.28 -3.28 16.94
C ALA A 93 -5.71 -3.70 16.57
N LEU A 94 -5.96 -5.00 16.36
CA LEU A 94 -7.31 -5.53 16.12
C LEU A 94 -8.25 -5.23 17.28
N GLY A 95 -7.80 -5.44 18.52
CA GLY A 95 -8.58 -5.12 19.72
C GLY A 95 -8.97 -3.64 19.78
N GLY A 96 -8.03 -2.74 19.47
CA GLY A 96 -8.28 -1.29 19.41
C GLY A 96 -9.26 -0.89 18.31
N LEU A 97 -9.15 -1.47 17.11
CA LEU A 97 -10.10 -1.24 16.02
C LEU A 97 -11.50 -1.80 16.34
N ASN A 98 -11.57 -2.98 16.95
CA ASN A 98 -12.82 -3.60 17.36
C ASN A 98 -13.53 -2.80 18.46
N ALA A 99 -12.78 -2.33 19.46
CA ALA A 99 -13.32 -1.50 20.55
C ALA A 99 -13.93 -0.17 20.05
N ARG A 100 -13.47 0.30 18.87
CA ARG A 100 -14.01 1.49 18.19
C ARG A 100 -15.18 1.18 17.26
N GLY A 101 -15.65 -0.07 17.21
CA GLY A 101 -16.75 -0.50 16.34
C GLY A 101 -16.39 -0.51 14.85
N LEU A 102 -15.10 -0.59 14.50
CA LEU A 102 -14.64 -0.54 13.11
C LEU A 102 -14.51 -1.93 12.47
N LEU A 103 -14.60 -2.99 13.26
CA LEU A 103 -14.52 -4.35 12.80
C LEU A 103 -15.83 -5.09 13.00
N TYR A 104 -16.08 -6.08 12.16
CA TYR A 104 -17.14 -7.06 12.36
C TYR A 104 -16.66 -8.46 12.00
N PRO A 105 -17.18 -9.50 12.68
CA PRO A 105 -16.88 -10.88 12.34
C PRO A 105 -17.62 -11.30 11.08
N CYS A 106 -16.93 -11.95 10.16
CA CYS A 106 -17.49 -12.55 8.97
C CYS A 106 -17.37 -14.07 9.04
N PHE A 107 -18.53 -14.72 9.11
CA PHE A 107 -18.67 -16.17 9.15
C PHE A 107 -18.70 -16.80 7.75
N CYS A 108 -18.92 -16.01 6.70
CA CYS A 108 -19.09 -16.52 5.34
C CYS A 108 -17.95 -17.45 4.89
N THR A 109 -18.30 -18.50 4.16
CA THR A 109 -17.35 -19.35 3.43
C THR A 109 -16.94 -18.71 2.11
N ARG A 110 -15.82 -19.16 1.52
CA ARG A 110 -15.41 -18.68 0.19
C ARG A 110 -16.46 -19.00 -0.88
N ALA A 111 -17.12 -20.15 -0.77
CA ALA A 111 -18.18 -20.57 -1.67
C ALA A 111 -19.41 -19.65 -1.57
N GLU A 112 -19.83 -19.29 -0.34
CA GLU A 112 -20.94 -18.36 -0.13
C GLU A 112 -20.64 -16.96 -0.69
N ILE A 113 -19.41 -16.46 -0.50
CA ILE A 113 -18.97 -15.18 -1.07
C ILE A 113 -18.98 -15.25 -2.59
N ALA A 114 -18.43 -16.31 -3.18
CA ALA A 114 -18.41 -16.47 -4.64
C ALA A 114 -19.84 -16.56 -5.22
N ALA A 115 -20.73 -17.34 -4.59
CA ALA A 115 -22.12 -17.48 -5.02
C ALA A 115 -22.88 -16.15 -5.01
N SER A 116 -22.60 -15.29 -4.02
CA SER A 116 -23.22 -13.97 -3.93
C SER A 116 -22.64 -12.94 -4.92
N LEU A 117 -21.47 -13.20 -5.50
CA LEU A 117 -20.84 -12.38 -6.55
C LEU A 117 -21.16 -12.84 -7.97
N SER A 118 -21.57 -14.09 -8.15
CA SER A 118 -22.04 -14.63 -9.43
C SER A 118 -23.48 -14.21 -9.79
N ALA A 119 -24.18 -13.51 -8.90
CA ALA A 119 -25.41 -12.79 -9.26
C ALA A 119 -25.05 -11.60 -10.20
N PRO A 120 -25.89 -11.23 -11.18
CA PRO A 120 -25.53 -10.30 -12.24
C PRO A 120 -25.38 -8.87 -11.72
N HIS A 121 -24.23 -8.56 -11.15
CA HIS A 121 -23.80 -7.23 -10.74
C HIS A 121 -22.44 -6.95 -11.38
N GLU A 122 -22.42 -5.95 -12.26
CA GLU A 122 -21.26 -5.51 -13.03
C GLU A 122 -20.20 -4.88 -12.11
N GLY A 123 -19.06 -5.55 -11.94
CA GLY A 123 -17.91 -5.02 -11.22
C GLY A 123 -16.69 -5.93 -11.31
N GLU A 124 -15.56 -5.39 -11.77
CA GLU A 124 -14.28 -6.09 -11.79
C GLU A 124 -13.75 -6.27 -10.36
N GLY A 125 -13.69 -7.51 -9.90
CA GLY A 125 -13.17 -7.89 -8.59
C GLY A 125 -14.25 -8.28 -7.59
N ALA A 126 -14.00 -9.35 -6.85
CA ALA A 126 -14.90 -9.92 -5.86
C ALA A 126 -14.96 -9.06 -4.57
N VAL A 127 -15.52 -7.86 -4.64
CA VAL A 127 -15.78 -7.00 -3.47
C VAL A 127 -16.75 -7.72 -2.53
N TYR A 128 -16.42 -7.81 -1.24
CA TYR A 128 -17.29 -8.53 -0.29
C TYR A 128 -18.69 -7.88 -0.21
N PRO A 129 -19.79 -8.65 -0.33
CA PRO A 129 -21.16 -8.11 -0.40
C PRO A 129 -21.72 -7.56 0.93
N GLY A 130 -20.93 -7.59 2.01
CA GLY A 130 -21.34 -7.08 3.32
C GLY A 130 -22.38 -7.95 4.04
N THR A 131 -22.52 -9.23 3.67
CA THR A 131 -23.53 -10.14 4.23
C THR A 131 -23.48 -10.20 5.76
N CYS A 132 -22.30 -10.39 6.34
CA CYS A 132 -22.13 -10.47 7.79
C CYS A 132 -22.09 -9.10 8.47
N ARG A 133 -21.87 -8.00 7.73
CA ARG A 133 -21.85 -6.64 8.30
C ARG A 133 -23.21 -6.25 8.87
N ARG A 134 -24.29 -6.77 8.29
CA ARG A 134 -25.68 -6.43 8.64
C ARG A 134 -26.30 -7.36 9.69
N LEU A 135 -25.54 -8.31 10.24
CA LEU A 135 -26.06 -9.22 11.25
C LEU A 135 -26.42 -8.48 12.53
N ALA A 136 -27.51 -8.88 13.17
CA ALA A 136 -27.90 -8.32 14.45
C ALA A 136 -26.90 -8.74 15.55
N PRO A 137 -26.68 -7.92 16.60
CA PRO A 137 -25.74 -8.27 17.67
C PRO A 137 -26.01 -9.62 18.34
N ALA A 138 -27.29 -10.01 18.49
CA ALA A 138 -27.68 -11.30 19.05
C ALA A 138 -27.26 -12.48 18.14
N GLU A 139 -27.37 -12.32 16.82
CA GLU A 139 -26.94 -13.33 15.85
C GLU A 139 -25.42 -13.45 15.83
N VAL A 140 -24.71 -12.32 15.88
CA VAL A 140 -23.25 -12.31 16.00
C VAL A 140 -22.83 -13.07 17.26
N ALA A 141 -23.40 -12.75 18.42
CA ALA A 141 -23.10 -13.39 19.69
C ALA A 141 -23.33 -14.90 19.66
N ALA A 142 -24.43 -15.36 19.06
CA ALA A 142 -24.74 -16.79 18.92
C ALA A 142 -23.73 -17.54 18.05
N ARG A 143 -23.08 -16.85 17.10
CA ARG A 143 -22.15 -17.44 16.12
C ARG A 143 -20.68 -17.23 16.43
N MET A 144 -20.33 -16.47 17.47
CA MET A 144 -18.93 -16.17 17.80
C MET A 144 -18.06 -17.40 18.07
N GLY A 145 -18.67 -18.55 18.40
CA GLY A 145 -17.97 -19.84 18.53
C GLY A 145 -17.58 -20.49 17.19
N GLU A 146 -18.14 -20.04 16.07
CA GLU A 146 -17.80 -20.52 14.73
C GLU A 146 -16.48 -19.91 14.22
N ALA A 147 -15.83 -20.60 13.29
CA ALA A 147 -14.66 -20.06 12.59
C ALA A 147 -15.03 -18.82 11.76
N HIS A 148 -14.46 -17.67 12.12
CA HIS A 148 -14.73 -16.38 11.50
C HIS A 148 -13.46 -15.59 11.21
N CYS A 149 -13.56 -14.64 10.29
CA CYS A 149 -12.50 -13.66 10.04
C CYS A 149 -12.96 -12.29 10.50
N TRP A 150 -12.03 -11.41 10.84
CA TRP A 150 -12.32 -10.02 11.18
C TRP A 150 -12.20 -9.16 9.93
N ARG A 151 -13.28 -8.48 9.55
CA ARG A 151 -13.30 -7.52 8.44
C ARG A 151 -13.33 -6.11 8.95
N LEU A 152 -12.68 -5.21 8.21
CA LEU A 152 -12.83 -3.77 8.40
C LEU A 152 -14.17 -3.32 7.79
N ASP A 153 -15.00 -2.66 8.57
CA ASP A 153 -16.14 -1.92 8.02
C ASP A 153 -15.61 -0.66 7.31
N MET A 154 -15.55 -0.70 5.98
CA MET A 154 -14.94 0.36 5.19
C MET A 154 -15.68 1.69 5.36
N ALA A 155 -17.01 1.66 5.49
CA ALA A 155 -17.81 2.86 5.67
C ALA A 155 -17.56 3.52 7.03
N ALA A 156 -17.55 2.72 8.11
CA ALA A 156 -17.25 3.20 9.45
C ALA A 156 -15.80 3.70 9.58
N ALA A 157 -14.85 3.03 8.92
CA ALA A 157 -13.45 3.46 8.89
C ALA A 157 -13.25 4.83 8.23
N LEU A 158 -13.95 5.07 7.11
CA LEU A 158 -13.86 6.33 6.38
C LEU A 158 -14.59 7.48 7.06
N SER A 159 -15.68 7.23 7.79
CA SER A 159 -16.35 8.28 8.57
C SER A 159 -15.46 8.84 9.68
N VAL A 160 -14.52 8.04 10.20
CA VAL A 160 -13.56 8.46 11.23
C VAL A 160 -12.36 9.22 10.65
N THR A 161 -11.87 8.81 9.47
CA THR A 161 -10.62 9.37 8.91
C THR A 161 -10.84 10.52 7.94
N GLY A 162 -11.96 10.54 7.22
CA GLY A 162 -12.18 11.44 6.10
C GLY A 162 -11.31 11.09 4.88
N PRO A 163 -11.20 12.02 3.91
CA PRO A 163 -10.46 11.77 2.68
C PRO A 163 -8.94 11.78 2.93
N LEU A 164 -8.24 10.79 2.36
CA LEU A 164 -6.80 10.60 2.55
C LEU A 164 -6.04 10.72 1.23
N ASP A 165 -4.76 11.06 1.30
CA ASP A 165 -3.84 11.08 0.17
C ASP A 165 -2.55 10.34 0.54
N TRP A 166 -1.85 9.81 -0.47
CA TRP A 166 -0.51 9.24 -0.35
C TRP A 166 0.36 9.64 -1.56
N VAL A 167 1.67 9.42 -1.48
CA VAL A 167 2.62 9.83 -2.51
C VAL A 167 3.32 8.62 -3.11
N ASP A 168 3.25 8.49 -4.43
CA ASP A 168 4.03 7.55 -5.23
C ASP A 168 5.08 8.31 -6.05
N ALA A 169 6.29 7.79 -6.13
CA ALA A 169 7.36 8.41 -6.90
C ALA A 169 7.05 8.55 -8.40
N ARG A 170 6.18 7.70 -8.95
CA ARG A 170 5.83 7.69 -10.36
C ARG A 170 4.46 8.29 -10.63
N ALA A 171 3.48 8.08 -9.75
CA ALA A 171 2.11 8.60 -9.89
C ALA A 171 1.88 9.96 -9.20
N GLY A 172 2.85 10.47 -8.45
CA GLY A 172 2.72 11.72 -7.70
C GLY A 172 1.79 11.57 -6.49
N ARG A 173 1.04 12.64 -6.18
CA ARG A 173 0.03 12.61 -5.11
C ARG A 173 -1.21 11.87 -5.59
N VAL A 174 -1.58 10.82 -4.87
CA VAL A 174 -2.74 9.96 -5.16
C VAL A 174 -3.79 10.16 -4.07
N ARG A 175 -5.04 10.42 -4.49
CA ARG A 175 -6.20 10.37 -3.60
C ARG A 175 -6.50 8.91 -3.29
N ALA A 176 -6.52 8.54 -2.02
CA ALA A 176 -6.78 7.16 -1.62
C ALA A 176 -8.25 6.78 -1.90
N ASP A 177 -8.47 5.63 -2.54
CA ASP A 177 -9.80 5.03 -2.73
C ASP A 177 -9.86 3.59 -2.15
N PRO A 178 -9.88 3.45 -0.81
CA PRO A 178 -9.96 2.13 -0.20
C PRO A 178 -11.32 1.47 -0.40
N VAL A 179 -12.38 2.23 -0.76
CA VAL A 179 -13.73 1.68 -1.02
C VAL A 179 -13.71 0.71 -2.18
N ALA A 180 -12.87 0.95 -3.19
CA ALA A 180 -12.69 0.05 -4.33
C ALA A 180 -12.25 -1.37 -3.92
N GLN A 181 -11.66 -1.55 -2.74
CA GLN A 181 -11.26 -2.87 -2.20
C GLN A 181 -12.35 -3.53 -1.33
N GLY A 182 -13.40 -2.79 -0.97
CA GLY A 182 -14.46 -3.24 -0.07
C GLY A 182 -14.00 -3.53 1.36
N ASP A 183 -14.85 -4.24 2.10
CA ASP A 183 -14.56 -4.63 3.48
C ASP A 183 -13.48 -5.72 3.54
N VAL A 184 -12.21 -5.28 3.58
CA VAL A 184 -11.03 -6.15 3.61
C VAL A 184 -10.96 -6.96 4.90
N VAL A 185 -10.38 -8.16 4.81
CA VAL A 185 -10.07 -8.99 5.99
C VAL A 185 -8.83 -8.44 6.67
N LEU A 186 -8.89 -8.18 7.99
CA LEU A 186 -7.75 -7.79 8.82
C LEU A 186 -7.18 -8.93 9.66
N ALA A 187 -7.98 -9.95 9.99
CA ALA A 187 -7.56 -11.19 10.62
C ALA A 187 -8.29 -12.37 10.00
N ARG A 188 -7.59 -13.47 9.69
CA ARG A 188 -8.17 -14.61 8.98
C ARG A 188 -8.65 -15.68 9.96
N LYS A 189 -9.45 -16.63 9.46
CA LYS A 189 -9.87 -17.82 10.21
C LYS A 189 -8.67 -18.70 10.61
N ASP A 190 -7.69 -18.75 9.72
CA ASP A 190 -6.53 -19.64 9.76
C ASP A 190 -5.22 -18.91 10.10
N ALA A 191 -5.25 -17.59 10.28
CA ALA A 191 -4.09 -16.82 10.66
C ALA A 191 -4.48 -15.57 11.47
N PRO A 192 -3.66 -15.20 12.47
CA PRO A 192 -3.96 -14.12 13.42
C PRO A 192 -4.02 -12.72 12.80
N ALA A 193 -3.51 -12.54 11.58
CA ALA A 193 -3.52 -11.28 10.86
C ALA A 193 -3.61 -11.50 9.33
N SER A 194 -4.06 -10.47 8.63
CA SER A 194 -3.94 -10.34 7.18
C SER A 194 -2.63 -9.67 6.79
N TYR A 195 -2.28 -9.77 5.50
CA TYR A 195 -1.20 -8.99 4.90
C TYR A 195 -1.36 -7.48 5.17
N HIS A 196 -2.55 -6.91 4.92
CA HIS A 196 -2.79 -5.47 5.05
C HIS A 196 -2.49 -4.93 6.45
N LEU A 197 -2.91 -5.66 7.48
CA LEU A 197 -2.67 -5.26 8.87
C LEU A 197 -1.19 -5.40 9.23
N ALA A 198 -0.60 -6.57 8.98
CA ALA A 198 0.76 -6.89 9.40
C ALA A 198 1.78 -5.96 8.72
N VAL A 199 1.72 -5.82 7.38
CA VAL A 199 2.65 -4.96 6.63
C VAL A 199 2.59 -3.50 7.09
N THR A 200 1.40 -3.00 7.43
CA THR A 200 1.20 -1.62 7.84
C THR A 200 1.80 -1.34 9.23
N LEU A 201 1.58 -2.25 10.18
CA LEU A 201 2.16 -2.15 11.53
C LEU A 201 3.68 -2.34 11.52
N ASP A 202 4.17 -3.24 10.68
CA ASP A 202 5.60 -3.57 10.62
C ASP A 202 6.41 -2.49 9.93
N ASP A 203 5.91 -1.94 8.81
CA ASP A 203 6.56 -0.82 8.14
C ASP A 203 6.72 0.37 9.12
N ALA A 204 5.69 0.68 9.90
CA ALA A 204 5.76 1.73 10.93
C ALA A 204 6.77 1.40 12.05
N ALA A 205 6.72 0.20 12.60
CA ALA A 205 7.57 -0.17 13.73
C ALA A 205 9.06 -0.33 13.36
N GLN A 206 9.35 -0.67 12.10
CA GLN A 206 10.71 -0.75 11.59
C GLN A 206 11.25 0.61 11.11
N GLY A 207 10.42 1.66 11.13
CA GLY A 207 10.79 2.97 10.63
C GLY A 207 10.99 3.01 9.12
N VAL A 208 10.26 2.17 8.36
CA VAL A 208 10.31 2.18 6.89
C VAL A 208 9.79 3.52 6.39
N THR A 209 10.64 4.24 5.66
CA THR A 209 10.32 5.54 5.05
C THR A 209 9.92 5.39 3.59
N ASP A 210 10.42 4.37 2.91
CA ASP A 210 10.28 4.18 1.47
C ASP A 210 9.89 2.72 1.14
N VAL A 211 8.65 2.54 0.70
CA VAL A 211 8.12 1.23 0.30
C VAL A 211 8.33 1.04 -1.20
N VAL A 212 9.34 0.24 -1.54
CA VAL A 212 9.64 -0.15 -2.92
C VAL A 212 9.03 -1.53 -3.19
N ARG A 213 8.08 -1.62 -4.14
CA ARG A 213 7.36 -2.87 -4.44
C ARG A 213 6.74 -2.89 -5.84
N GLY A 214 6.26 -4.06 -6.27
CA GLY A 214 5.62 -4.24 -7.57
C GLY A 214 4.29 -3.50 -7.71
N ASP A 215 3.98 -3.10 -8.94
CA ASP A 215 2.77 -2.35 -9.31
C ASP A 215 1.45 -3.11 -9.09
N ASP A 216 1.51 -4.44 -8.91
CA ASP A 216 0.36 -5.24 -8.50
C ASP A 216 -0.16 -4.90 -7.10
N LEU A 217 0.68 -4.28 -6.26
CA LEU A 217 0.30 -3.83 -4.92
C LEU A 217 -0.10 -2.35 -4.87
N PHE A 218 -0.20 -1.67 -6.02
CA PHE A 218 -0.54 -0.25 -6.07
C PHE A 218 -1.89 0.04 -5.40
N ALA A 219 -2.95 -0.67 -5.80
CA ALA A 219 -4.30 -0.48 -5.24
C ALA A 219 -4.42 -0.92 -3.77
N ALA A 220 -3.55 -1.82 -3.29
CA ALA A 220 -3.50 -2.17 -1.87
C ALA A 220 -3.00 -1.00 -1.00
N THR A 221 -2.31 -0.02 -1.59
CA THR A 221 -1.82 1.17 -0.89
C THR A 221 -2.95 2.00 -0.30
N ASP A 222 -4.11 2.05 -0.96
CA ASP A 222 -5.25 2.83 -0.46
C ASP A 222 -5.74 2.29 0.89
N VAL A 223 -5.79 0.97 1.03
CA VAL A 223 -6.12 0.29 2.29
C VAL A 223 -5.04 0.51 3.34
N HIS A 224 -3.76 0.43 2.95
CA HIS A 224 -2.65 0.65 3.89
C HIS A 224 -2.66 2.08 4.41
N ARG A 225 -2.95 3.05 3.53
CA ARG A 225 -3.07 4.46 3.88
C ARG A 225 -4.22 4.71 4.87
N LEU A 226 -5.36 4.04 4.67
CA LEU A 226 -6.48 4.07 5.62
C LEU A 226 -6.09 3.48 6.98
N LEU A 227 -5.45 2.31 6.99
CA LEU A 227 -5.00 1.67 8.23
C LEU A 227 -3.98 2.54 8.99
N GLN A 228 -3.07 3.20 8.28
CA GLN A 228 -2.12 4.14 8.89
C GLN A 228 -2.86 5.29 9.60
N ALA A 229 -3.86 5.90 8.94
CA ALA A 229 -4.66 6.96 9.57
C ALA A 229 -5.42 6.46 10.80
N LEU A 230 -6.08 5.29 10.69
CA LEU A 230 -6.86 4.72 11.78
C LEU A 230 -6.01 4.38 13.00
N LEU A 231 -4.76 3.95 12.79
CA LEU A 231 -3.85 3.49 13.82
C LEU A 231 -2.85 4.58 14.27
N GLY A 232 -2.92 5.79 13.71
CA GLY A 232 -2.01 6.88 14.04
C GLY A 232 -0.56 6.63 13.62
N LEU A 233 -0.34 5.88 12.54
CA LEU A 233 0.97 5.47 12.06
C LEU A 233 1.52 6.44 11.00
N PRO A 234 2.86 6.55 10.85
CA PRO A 234 3.46 7.32 9.77
C PRO A 234 3.09 6.75 8.39
N THR A 235 3.04 7.63 7.40
CA THR A 235 2.83 7.25 5.99
C THR A 235 4.17 7.28 5.25
N PRO A 236 4.68 6.13 4.76
CA PRO A 236 5.88 6.09 3.96
C PRO A 236 5.63 6.65 2.55
N ARG A 237 6.72 6.95 1.84
CA ARG A 237 6.73 7.23 0.40
C ARG A 237 6.70 5.91 -0.36
N TYR A 238 5.91 5.83 -1.44
CA TYR A 238 5.76 4.62 -2.23
C TYR A 238 6.52 4.72 -3.55
N HIS A 239 7.11 3.60 -3.97
CA HIS A 239 7.86 3.47 -5.21
C HIS A 239 7.41 2.21 -5.93
N HIS A 240 6.27 2.28 -6.62
CA HIS A 240 5.76 1.15 -7.38
C HIS A 240 6.52 0.98 -8.69
N HIS A 241 7.04 -0.24 -8.90
CA HIS A 241 7.77 -0.57 -10.11
C HIS A 241 7.00 -1.52 -11.03
N PRO A 242 7.19 -1.40 -12.36
CA PRO A 242 6.66 -2.39 -13.30
C PRO A 242 7.06 -3.82 -12.91
N LEU A 243 6.18 -4.76 -13.23
CA LEU A 243 6.45 -6.18 -13.04
C LEU A 243 7.31 -6.70 -14.19
N MET A 244 8.18 -7.66 -13.88
CA MET A 244 8.93 -8.35 -14.91
C MET A 244 7.99 -9.26 -15.71
N LEU A 245 7.92 -8.99 -17.01
CA LEU A 245 7.17 -9.79 -17.98
C LEU A 245 8.13 -10.76 -18.68
N GLY A 246 7.66 -11.95 -19.02
CA GLY A 246 8.33 -12.87 -19.92
C GLY A 246 8.30 -12.38 -21.37
N ALA A 247 8.99 -13.09 -22.25
CA ALA A 247 9.05 -12.79 -23.68
C ALA A 247 7.68 -12.81 -24.39
N ASP A 248 6.69 -13.49 -23.80
CA ASP A 248 5.29 -13.60 -24.21
C ASP A 248 4.40 -12.49 -23.62
N GLY A 249 4.97 -11.57 -22.82
CA GLY A 249 4.21 -10.53 -22.11
C GLY A 249 3.52 -11.01 -20.84
N ALA A 250 3.62 -12.30 -20.46
CA ALA A 250 3.04 -12.82 -19.24
C ALA A 250 3.91 -12.51 -18.01
N ARG A 251 3.30 -12.36 -16.81
CA ARG A 251 4.07 -12.11 -15.58
C ARG A 251 4.94 -13.33 -15.26
N LEU A 252 6.24 -13.11 -14.99
CA LEU A 252 7.16 -14.21 -14.63
C LEU A 252 6.71 -15.00 -13.39
N ALA A 253 6.10 -14.32 -12.40
CA ALA A 253 5.56 -14.96 -11.20
C ALA A 253 4.42 -15.97 -11.47
N LYS A 254 3.73 -15.84 -12.61
CA LYS A 254 2.64 -16.73 -13.03
C LYS A 254 3.07 -17.73 -14.11
N ARG A 255 4.32 -17.65 -14.59
CA ARG A 255 4.85 -18.61 -15.55
C ARG A 255 5.16 -19.92 -14.84
N THR A 256 4.44 -20.98 -15.17
CA THR A 256 4.89 -22.36 -14.97
C THR A 256 6.23 -22.53 -15.69
N GLY A 257 7.35 -22.43 -14.97
CA GLY A 257 8.71 -22.64 -15.52
C GLY A 257 9.63 -21.41 -15.56
N ALA A 258 9.34 -20.31 -14.85
CA ALA A 258 10.42 -19.36 -14.52
C ALA A 258 11.44 -20.04 -13.58
N PRO A 259 12.74 -20.09 -13.91
CA PRO A 259 13.71 -20.71 -13.02
C PRO A 259 13.75 -19.92 -11.71
N SER A 260 13.67 -20.65 -10.60
CA SER A 260 13.92 -20.06 -9.28
C SER A 260 15.38 -19.60 -9.17
N LEU A 261 15.66 -18.64 -8.28
CA LEU A 261 17.02 -18.20 -8.00
C LEU A 261 17.89 -19.35 -7.50
N ALA A 262 17.34 -20.20 -6.62
CA ALA A 262 17.98 -21.45 -6.20
C ALA A 262 18.37 -22.33 -7.40
N ALA A 263 17.47 -22.52 -8.38
CA ALA A 263 17.78 -23.30 -9.58
C ALA A 263 18.86 -22.64 -10.46
N MET A 264 18.96 -21.31 -10.49
CA MET A 264 20.04 -20.60 -11.19
C MET A 264 21.39 -20.83 -10.48
N ARG A 265 21.40 -20.71 -9.14
CA ARG A 265 22.58 -20.99 -8.32
C ARG A 265 23.04 -22.45 -8.45
N GLU A 266 22.12 -23.41 -8.39
CA GLU A 266 22.40 -24.85 -8.55
C GLU A 266 23.01 -25.19 -9.92
N ARG A 267 22.73 -24.39 -10.96
CA ARG A 267 23.37 -24.50 -12.29
C ARG A 267 24.76 -23.87 -12.38
N GLY A 268 25.25 -23.27 -11.31
CA GLY A 268 26.56 -22.60 -11.26
C GLY A 268 26.57 -21.18 -11.87
N GLU A 269 25.40 -20.54 -11.99
CA GLU A 269 25.34 -19.14 -12.40
C GLU A 269 25.96 -18.21 -11.33
N ASP A 270 26.58 -17.11 -11.76
CA ASP A 270 27.11 -16.08 -10.86
C ASP A 270 25.99 -15.10 -10.46
N GLY A 271 25.63 -15.10 -9.18
CA GLY A 271 24.56 -14.26 -8.64
C GLY A 271 24.85 -12.77 -8.72
N LEU A 272 26.13 -12.35 -8.66
CA LEU A 272 26.50 -10.94 -8.85
C LEU A 272 26.26 -10.52 -10.30
N ALA A 273 26.60 -11.38 -11.26
CA ALA A 273 26.31 -11.16 -12.68
C ALA A 273 24.80 -11.12 -12.94
N VAL A 274 24.01 -11.99 -12.31
CA VAL A 274 22.54 -11.97 -12.38
C VAL A 274 21.98 -10.66 -11.84
N ALA A 275 22.45 -10.21 -10.66
CA ALA A 275 22.03 -8.95 -10.07
C ALA A 275 22.40 -7.74 -10.96
N ALA A 276 23.60 -7.75 -11.57
CA ALA A 276 24.01 -6.74 -12.54
C ALA A 276 23.11 -6.73 -13.79
N GLY A 277 22.73 -7.90 -14.30
CA GLY A 277 21.77 -8.04 -15.39
C GLY A 277 20.40 -7.43 -15.06
N VAL A 278 19.88 -7.70 -13.86
CA VAL A 278 18.61 -7.10 -13.38
C VAL A 278 18.72 -5.57 -13.27
N ARG A 279 19.85 -5.04 -12.78
CA ARG A 279 20.10 -3.58 -12.74
C ARG A 279 20.15 -2.96 -14.13
N ALA A 280 20.79 -3.63 -15.09
CA ALA A 280 20.84 -3.16 -16.48
C ALA A 280 19.44 -3.12 -17.12
N MET A 281 18.61 -4.14 -16.87
CA MET A 281 17.21 -4.15 -17.33
C MET A 281 16.41 -2.97 -16.76
N LEU A 282 16.65 -2.60 -15.50
CA LEU A 282 15.99 -1.46 -14.86
C LEU A 282 16.40 -0.11 -15.45
N ALA A 283 17.69 0.08 -15.71
CA ALA A 283 18.22 1.33 -16.26
C ALA A 283 17.71 1.61 -17.69
N GLY A 284 17.39 0.56 -18.46
CA GLY A 284 16.90 0.66 -19.83
C GLY A 284 15.37 0.67 -19.99
N ASP A 285 14.58 0.50 -18.93
CA ASP A 285 13.11 0.38 -19.06
C ASP A 285 12.42 1.77 -19.01
N PRO A 286 11.83 2.27 -20.11
CA PRO A 286 11.15 3.57 -20.13
C PRO A 286 9.92 3.61 -19.22
N ARG A 287 9.36 2.47 -18.80
CA ARG A 287 8.24 2.39 -17.84
C ARG A 287 8.65 2.66 -16.39
N THR A 288 9.95 2.77 -16.14
CA THR A 288 10.48 3.27 -14.86
C THR A 288 10.41 4.79 -14.78
N ALA A 289 10.16 5.49 -15.89
CA ALA A 289 9.88 6.92 -15.90
C ALA A 289 8.54 7.26 -15.21
N PRO A 290 8.37 8.50 -14.70
CA PRO A 290 7.10 9.00 -14.15
C PRO A 290 5.91 8.68 -15.06
N ARG A 291 4.77 8.24 -14.51
CA ARG A 291 3.54 8.03 -15.29
C ARG A 291 2.98 9.41 -15.62
N PRO A 292 2.52 9.67 -16.86
CA PRO A 292 1.78 10.88 -17.13
C PRO A 292 0.53 10.91 -16.24
N GLU A 293 0.31 12.06 -15.61
CA GLU A 293 -0.77 12.35 -14.68
C GLU A 293 -2.12 11.92 -15.28
N ARG A 294 -2.80 10.93 -14.66
CA ARG A 294 -4.21 10.70 -14.98
C ARG A 294 -5.00 11.81 -14.31
N LEU A 295 -5.29 12.85 -15.09
CA LEU A 295 -6.28 13.83 -14.71
C LEU A 295 -7.56 13.08 -14.29
N PRO A 296 -8.16 13.42 -13.13
CA PRO A 296 -9.43 12.83 -12.75
C PRO A 296 -10.45 13.06 -13.86
N PRO A 297 -11.42 12.14 -14.07
CA PRO A 297 -12.51 12.39 -14.99
C PRO A 297 -13.12 13.75 -14.63
N ARG A 298 -13.12 14.69 -15.59
CA ARG A 298 -13.66 16.04 -15.40
C ARG A 298 -15.02 15.89 -14.74
N ALA A 299 -15.15 16.41 -13.52
CA ALA A 299 -16.45 16.64 -12.95
C ALA A 299 -17.25 17.44 -14.00
N ILE A 300 -18.35 16.87 -14.46
CA ILE A 300 -19.32 17.62 -15.26
C ILE A 300 -19.85 18.68 -14.30
N LEU A 301 -19.23 19.86 -14.33
CA LEU A 301 -19.75 21.02 -13.62
C LEU A 301 -21.19 21.21 -14.12
N PRO A 302 -22.17 21.40 -13.21
CA PRO A 302 -23.52 21.75 -13.64
C PRO A 302 -23.41 22.98 -14.53
N ARG A 303 -23.96 22.89 -15.75
CA ARG A 303 -24.00 24.00 -16.69
C ARG A 303 -24.57 25.21 -15.97
N TYR A 304 -23.76 26.25 -15.82
CA TYR A 304 -24.22 27.56 -15.40
C TYR A 304 -25.29 28.02 -16.40
N GLN A 305 -26.56 28.03 -15.97
CA GLN A 305 -27.61 28.70 -16.71
C GLN A 305 -27.46 30.20 -16.44
N PRO A 306 -27.13 31.03 -17.44
CA PRO A 306 -27.12 32.47 -17.24
C PRO A 306 -28.54 32.93 -16.93
N CYS A 307 -28.67 33.67 -15.83
CA CYS A 307 -29.90 34.35 -15.46
C CYS A 307 -30.21 35.40 -16.55
N THR A 308 -31.21 35.15 -17.39
CA THR A 308 -31.69 36.18 -18.32
C THR A 308 -32.49 37.19 -17.52
N ALA A 309 -31.86 38.32 -17.21
CA ALA A 309 -32.53 39.47 -16.63
C ALA A 309 -33.47 40.10 -17.68
N SER A 310 -34.77 39.95 -17.47
CA SER A 310 -35.79 40.75 -18.14
C SER A 310 -36.84 41.19 -17.12
N ASN A 311 -36.54 42.26 -16.38
CA ASN A 311 -37.47 43.39 -16.24
C ASN A 311 -36.80 44.61 -15.56
N PRO A 312 -37.13 45.86 -15.95
CA PRO A 312 -36.45 47.06 -15.51
C PRO A 312 -37.23 47.77 -14.40
N ILE A 313 -36.64 48.02 -13.23
CA ILE A 313 -37.18 49.02 -12.28
C ILE A 313 -36.04 49.82 -11.63
N ARG A 314 -35.95 51.07 -12.09
CA ARG A 314 -35.61 52.35 -11.43
C ARG A 314 -34.53 52.39 -10.34
N ALA A 315 -33.55 53.24 -10.61
CA ALA A 315 -32.57 53.80 -9.69
C ALA A 315 -33.19 54.50 -8.47
N THR A 316 -32.59 54.29 -7.29
CA THR A 316 -32.20 55.32 -6.30
C THR A 316 -31.31 54.66 -5.24
N GLY A 317 -30.23 55.32 -4.81
CA GLY A 317 -29.52 54.98 -3.56
C GLY A 317 -28.04 54.61 -3.68
N SER A 318 -27.19 55.53 -3.23
CA SER A 318 -25.73 55.55 -3.11
C SER A 318 -25.04 54.37 -2.41
N CYS A 319 -23.83 54.01 -2.87
CA CYS A 319 -22.73 53.52 -2.02
C CYS A 319 -21.35 53.83 -2.67
N PRO A 320 -20.29 54.19 -1.89
CA PRO A 320 -19.07 54.86 -2.39
C PRO A 320 -17.97 53.88 -2.83
N PRO A 321 -16.93 54.35 -3.58
CA PRO A 321 -15.85 53.49 -4.06
C PRO A 321 -14.72 53.32 -3.03
N PRO A 322 -14.11 52.13 -2.90
CA PRO A 322 -12.82 52.01 -2.23
C PRO A 322 -11.64 52.30 -3.18
N ALA A 323 -10.71 53.10 -2.66
CA ALA A 323 -9.45 53.57 -3.25
C ALA A 323 -8.29 52.53 -3.05
N PRO A 324 -7.09 52.76 -3.61
CA PRO A 324 -6.24 51.70 -4.20
C PRO A 324 -5.17 51.08 -3.29
N LEU A 325 -4.60 49.98 -3.79
CA LEU A 325 -3.49 49.16 -3.26
C LEU A 325 -2.23 49.97 -2.89
N PRO A 326 -1.50 49.60 -1.82
CA PRO A 326 -0.20 50.19 -1.54
C PRO A 326 0.98 49.42 -2.14
N CYS A 327 1.98 50.24 -2.42
CA CYS A 327 3.26 50.03 -3.08
C CYS A 327 4.25 49.26 -2.20
N VAL A 328 5.20 48.59 -2.86
CA VAL A 328 6.36 47.92 -2.27
C VAL A 328 7.50 48.94 -2.18
N GLN A 329 8.10 49.17 -0.99
CA GLN A 329 9.49 49.63 -0.87
C GLN A 329 10.07 49.50 0.54
N HIS A 330 11.20 48.78 0.60
CA HIS A 330 12.41 48.91 1.44
C HIS A 330 12.43 49.97 2.54
N TRP A 331 12.91 49.62 3.75
CA TRP A 331 13.87 50.44 4.53
C TRP A 331 14.81 49.55 5.36
N ALA A 332 16.04 50.04 5.50
CA ALA A 332 17.22 49.41 6.08
C ALA A 332 17.53 49.92 7.50
N MET A 333 18.52 49.26 8.14
CA MET A 333 19.41 49.74 9.22
C MET A 333 18.80 50.17 10.57
N ARG A 334 19.04 49.34 11.60
CA ARG A 334 19.91 49.61 12.76
C ARG A 334 20.10 48.32 13.57
#